data_AF-A0A382EZL1-F1
#
_entry.id   AF-A0A382EZL1-F1
#
_cell.length_a   1.000
_cell.length_b   1.000
_cell.length_c   1.000
_cell.angle_alpha   90.00
_cell.angle_beta   90.00
_cell.angle_gamma   90.00
#
_symmetry.space_group_name_H-M   'P 1'
#
loop_
_entity.id
_entity.type
_entity.pdbx_description
1 polymer ?
#
loop_
_entity_poly.entity_id
_entity_poly.type
_entity_poly.pdbx_seq_one_letter_code
_entity_poly.pdbx_strand_id
1 'polypeptide(L)'
;VLPLPTIELVSKGEKIVDEFLSALENEDPDFSVFMSSKAVSLLFDTAKKIDKFEKLQLAVANTTVIAVGPKTKAILEKENVKVAYMPQRYSSVGIGEVFTKLNAVGKKVIVPRSGASTPFLKELLEKIGLSVIELYLYDICAFRDTSQWNEFRQLFSQNKVDGIIFTSASSVRA
;
A
#
# COMPACT_ATOMS: atom_id res chain seq x y z
N VAL A 1 6.91 -19.44 19.19
CA VAL A 1 6.12 -19.11 17.99
C VAL A 1 7.02 -19.33 16.78
N LEU A 2 6.67 -20.24 15.89
CA LEU A 2 7.41 -20.50 14.65
C LEU A 2 6.84 -19.60 13.54
N PRO A 3 7.58 -18.61 13.02
CA PRO A 3 7.09 -17.77 11.93
C PRO A 3 7.10 -18.55 10.62
N LEU A 4 5.94 -18.65 9.98
CA LEU A 4 5.79 -19.32 8.68
C LEU A 4 5.28 -18.30 7.66
N PRO A 5 6.18 -17.65 6.91
CA PRO A 5 5.75 -16.77 5.84
C PRO A 5 5.02 -17.59 4.76
N THR A 6 3.77 -17.21 4.49
CA THR A 6 2.91 -17.84 3.47
C THR A 6 2.88 -17.02 2.18
N ILE A 7 3.16 -15.71 2.26
CA ILE A 7 3.15 -14.79 1.12
C ILE A 7 4.41 -13.91 1.11
N GLU A 8 4.81 -13.48 -0.08
CA GLU A 8 5.85 -12.48 -0.32
C GLU A 8 5.35 -11.36 -1.24
N LEU A 9 5.97 -10.19 -1.12
CA LEU A 9 5.72 -9.07 -2.02
C LEU A 9 6.72 -9.10 -3.16
N VAL A 10 6.22 -9.17 -4.39
CA VAL A 10 7.05 -9.12 -5.60
C VAL A 10 6.90 -7.74 -6.21
N SER A 11 7.96 -6.94 -6.13
CA SER A 11 8.01 -5.62 -6.78
C SER A 11 7.87 -5.77 -8.30
N LYS A 12 7.17 -4.83 -8.96
CA LYS A 12 7.18 -4.73 -10.43
C LYS A 12 8.47 -4.14 -11.00
N GLY A 13 9.49 -3.96 -10.16
CA GLY A 13 10.82 -3.48 -10.52
C GLY A 13 10.90 -1.95 -10.51
N GLU A 14 11.90 -1.43 -11.20
CA GLU A 14 12.23 0.01 -11.19
C GLU A 14 11.18 0.88 -11.89
N LYS A 15 10.40 0.28 -12.82
CA LYS A 15 9.37 0.98 -13.60
C LYS A 15 8.27 1.59 -12.74
N ILE A 16 8.06 1.10 -11.53
CA ILE A 16 6.99 1.59 -10.65
C ILE A 16 7.12 3.08 -10.36
N VAL A 17 8.33 3.60 -10.28
CA VAL A 17 8.59 5.02 -10.01
C VAL A 17 8.25 5.85 -11.24
N ASP A 18 8.65 5.38 -12.42
CA ASP A 18 8.36 6.07 -13.68
C ASP A 18 6.89 6.07 -14.05
N GLU A 19 6.20 4.96 -13.84
CA GLU A 19 4.75 4.87 -13.98
C GLU A 19 4.04 5.81 -13.00
N PHE A 20 4.50 5.87 -11.75
CA PHE A 20 3.92 6.75 -10.75
C PHE A 20 4.14 8.23 -11.06
N LEU A 21 5.35 8.61 -11.46
CA LEU A 21 5.66 9.98 -11.89
C LEU A 21 4.87 10.37 -13.13
N SER A 22 4.78 9.49 -14.12
CA SER A 22 4.03 9.75 -15.36
C SER A 22 2.54 9.91 -15.09
N ALA A 23 1.97 9.12 -14.16
CA ALA A 23 0.58 9.28 -13.77
C ALA A 23 0.33 10.58 -13.01
N LEU A 24 1.22 10.99 -12.11
CA LEU A 24 1.12 12.29 -11.45
C LEU A 24 1.15 13.45 -12.47
N GLU A 25 2.01 13.37 -13.48
CA GLU A 25 2.16 14.38 -14.52
C GLU A 25 0.96 14.42 -15.49
N ASN A 26 0.49 13.27 -15.95
CA ASN A 26 -0.57 13.19 -16.95
C ASN A 26 -1.98 13.40 -16.36
N GLU A 27 -2.20 12.91 -15.14
CA GLU A 27 -3.53 12.96 -14.52
C GLU A 27 -3.74 14.19 -13.65
N ASP A 28 -2.65 14.85 -13.21
CA ASP A 28 -2.66 16.01 -12.32
C ASP A 28 -3.62 15.85 -11.12
N PRO A 29 -3.38 14.85 -10.23
CA PRO A 29 -4.32 14.53 -9.18
C PRO A 29 -4.24 15.51 -8.01
N ASP A 30 -5.39 15.89 -7.46
CA ASP A 30 -5.47 16.75 -6.27
C ASP A 30 -4.93 16.03 -5.00
N PHE A 31 -5.06 14.71 -4.94
CA PHE A 31 -4.72 13.91 -3.75
C PHE A 31 -3.87 12.68 -4.07
N SER A 32 -2.89 12.40 -3.20
CA SER A 32 -2.19 11.10 -3.13
C SER A 32 -2.59 10.36 -1.86
N VAL A 33 -3.19 9.17 -2.00
CA VAL A 33 -3.66 8.36 -0.87
C VAL A 33 -2.80 7.12 -0.69
N PHE A 34 -2.05 7.07 0.41
CA PHE A 34 -1.21 5.93 0.75
C PHE A 34 -1.89 5.01 1.77
N MET A 35 -2.22 3.81 1.32
CA MET A 35 -2.92 2.79 2.11
C MET A 35 -1.99 1.82 2.85
N SER A 36 -0.67 1.92 2.66
CA SER A 36 0.29 0.97 3.23
C SER A 36 1.67 1.61 3.41
N SER A 37 2.25 1.47 4.61
CA SER A 37 3.63 1.91 4.87
C SER A 37 4.64 1.15 3.99
N LYS A 38 4.34 -0.10 3.64
CA LYS A 38 5.21 -0.92 2.79
C LYS A 38 5.20 -0.45 1.34
N ALA A 39 4.05 0.03 0.85
CA ALA A 39 3.93 0.65 -0.47
C ALA A 39 4.77 1.94 -0.55
N VAL A 40 4.70 2.78 0.50
CA VAL A 40 5.53 3.98 0.61
C VAL A 40 7.02 3.61 0.57
N SER A 41 7.47 2.71 1.47
CA SER A 41 8.88 2.30 1.49
C SER A 41 9.33 1.75 0.14
N LEU A 42 8.55 0.87 -0.49
CA LEU A 42 8.91 0.32 -1.79
C LEU A 42 9.08 1.41 -2.84
N LEU A 43 8.14 2.35 -2.94
CA LEU A 43 8.18 3.42 -3.93
C LEU A 43 9.39 4.33 -3.72
N PHE A 44 9.59 4.82 -2.49
CA PHE A 44 10.68 5.75 -2.18
C PHE A 44 12.06 5.09 -2.16
N ASP A 45 12.19 3.87 -1.64
CA ASP A 45 13.45 3.12 -1.69
C ASP A 45 13.85 2.80 -3.14
N THR A 46 12.88 2.50 -4.01
CA THR A 46 13.15 2.29 -5.43
C THR A 46 13.57 3.60 -6.10
N ALA A 47 12.90 4.71 -5.79
CA ALA A 47 13.27 6.02 -6.32
C ALA A 47 14.69 6.45 -5.91
N LYS A 48 15.13 6.13 -4.69
CA LYS A 48 16.51 6.35 -4.24
C LYS A 48 17.52 5.52 -5.04
N LYS A 49 17.19 4.26 -5.36
CA LYS A 49 18.09 3.38 -6.12
C LYS A 49 18.30 3.81 -7.57
N ILE A 50 17.33 4.50 -8.15
CA ILE A 50 17.36 4.95 -9.55
C ILE A 50 17.56 6.46 -9.69
N ASP A 51 18.05 7.13 -8.63
CA ASP A 51 18.34 8.57 -8.59
C ASP A 51 17.14 9.49 -8.96
N LYS A 52 15.91 9.07 -8.64
CA LYS A 52 14.66 9.83 -8.85
C LYS A 52 13.97 10.26 -7.56
N PHE A 53 14.66 10.16 -6.42
CA PHE A 53 14.09 10.45 -5.11
C PHE A 53 13.53 11.88 -5.00
N GLU A 54 14.31 12.90 -5.35
CA GLU A 54 13.88 14.30 -5.26
C GLU A 54 12.70 14.58 -6.19
N LYS A 55 12.73 14.06 -7.42
CA LYS A 55 11.63 14.19 -8.38
C LYS A 55 10.34 13.58 -7.84
N LEU A 56 10.40 12.36 -7.29
CA LEU A 56 9.26 11.71 -6.67
C LEU A 56 8.75 12.48 -5.46
N GLN A 57 9.64 12.91 -4.58
CA GLN A 57 9.29 13.65 -3.37
C GLN A 57 8.55 14.94 -3.71
N LEU A 58 9.07 15.73 -4.65
CA LEU A 58 8.43 16.96 -5.12
C LEU A 58 7.07 16.69 -5.78
N ALA A 59 6.99 15.68 -6.64
CA ALA A 59 5.74 15.32 -7.32
C ALA A 59 4.65 14.91 -6.31
N VAL A 60 4.99 14.12 -5.29
CA VAL A 60 4.06 13.75 -4.22
C VAL A 60 3.68 14.98 -3.37
N ALA A 61 4.64 15.83 -3.04
CA ALA A 61 4.42 17.03 -2.23
C ALA A 61 3.53 18.09 -2.92
N ASN A 62 3.42 18.06 -4.25
CA ASN A 62 2.49 18.88 -5.03
C ASN A 62 1.03 18.40 -4.95
N THR A 63 0.77 17.26 -4.31
CA THR A 63 -0.58 16.76 -4.05
C THR A 63 -0.94 16.90 -2.57
N THR A 64 -2.23 16.87 -2.25
CA THR A 64 -2.67 16.73 -0.86
C THR A 64 -2.50 15.27 -0.42
N VAL A 65 -1.50 15.00 0.41
CA VAL A 65 -1.16 13.65 0.84
C VAL A 65 -2.04 13.18 2.00
N ILE A 66 -2.64 12.00 1.85
CA ILE A 66 -3.43 11.32 2.88
C ILE A 66 -2.80 9.97 3.21
N ALA A 67 -2.59 9.71 4.50
CA ALA A 67 -2.11 8.41 4.97
C ALA A 67 -3.25 7.68 5.69
N VAL A 68 -3.39 6.37 5.46
CA VAL A 68 -4.43 5.56 6.13
C VAL A 68 -4.27 5.49 7.65
N GLY A 69 -3.05 5.60 8.16
CA GLY A 69 -2.78 5.46 9.59
C GLY A 69 -1.34 5.79 10.00
N PRO A 70 -1.03 5.70 11.32
CA PRO A 70 0.18 6.29 11.90
C PRO A 70 1.49 5.73 11.32
N LYS A 71 1.53 4.42 11.04
CA LYS A 71 2.71 3.78 10.45
C LYS A 71 3.01 4.32 9.04
N THR A 72 1.98 4.46 8.21
CA THR A 72 2.13 5.02 6.86
C THR A 72 2.54 6.48 6.90
N LYS A 73 1.92 7.26 7.81
CA LYS A 73 2.28 8.65 8.06
C LYS A 73 3.74 8.81 8.44
N ALA A 74 4.22 8.02 9.41
CA ALA A 74 5.59 8.10 9.90
C ALA A 74 6.63 7.82 8.80
N ILE A 75 6.35 6.88 7.88
CA ILE A 75 7.26 6.61 6.75
C ILE A 75 7.23 7.77 5.75
N LEU A 76 6.06 8.32 5.40
CA LEU A 76 5.98 9.49 4.51
C LEU A 76 6.74 10.70 5.09
N GLU A 77 6.56 10.99 6.37
CA GLU A 77 7.25 12.09 7.05
C GLU A 77 8.76 11.86 7.15
N LYS A 78 9.21 10.60 7.32
CA LYS A 78 10.64 10.25 7.25
C LYS A 78 11.25 10.54 5.87
N GLU A 79 10.44 10.42 4.82
CA GLU A 79 10.83 10.81 3.45
C GLU A 79 10.57 12.30 3.17
N ASN A 80 10.40 13.13 4.20
CA ASN A 80 10.07 14.56 4.14
C ASN A 80 8.79 14.90 3.35
N VAL A 81 7.83 13.97 3.29
CA VAL A 81 6.50 14.21 2.70
C VAL A 81 5.52 14.54 3.81
N LYS A 82 4.96 15.76 3.77
CA LYS A 82 3.94 16.20 4.73
C LYS A 82 2.61 15.50 4.49
N VAL A 83 2.09 14.84 5.52
CA VAL A 83 0.75 14.25 5.49
C VAL A 83 -0.28 15.28 5.96
N ALA A 84 -1.20 15.66 5.06
CA ALA A 84 -2.24 16.64 5.35
C ALA A 84 -3.38 16.04 6.20
N TYR A 85 -3.79 14.81 5.88
CA TYR A 85 -4.91 14.15 6.55
C TYR A 85 -4.58 12.70 6.91
N MET A 86 -5.19 12.24 8.01
CA MET A 86 -5.20 10.85 8.44
C MET A 86 -6.58 10.57 9.06
N PRO A 87 -7.25 9.47 8.70
CA PRO A 87 -8.57 9.16 9.25
C PRO A 87 -8.44 8.71 10.71
N GLN A 88 -9.53 8.84 11.48
CA GLN A 88 -9.61 8.27 12.83
C GLN A 88 -9.72 6.74 12.78
N ARG A 89 -10.44 6.23 11.78
CA ARG A 89 -10.55 4.80 11.47
C ARG A 89 -9.53 4.43 10.40
N TYR A 90 -8.48 3.70 10.74
CA TYR A 90 -7.39 3.33 9.82
C TYR A 90 -7.79 2.27 8.79
N SER A 91 -8.68 2.64 7.86
CA SER A 91 -9.31 1.75 6.89
C SER A 91 -9.79 2.53 5.64
N SER A 92 -10.17 1.81 4.59
CA SER A 92 -10.79 2.41 3.39
C SER A 92 -12.05 3.21 3.71
N VAL A 93 -12.87 2.76 4.66
CA VAL A 93 -14.06 3.49 5.13
C VAL A 93 -13.66 4.83 5.73
N GLY A 94 -12.64 4.85 6.59
CA GLY A 94 -12.16 6.09 7.21
C GLY A 94 -11.59 7.08 6.19
N ILE A 95 -10.94 6.60 5.13
CA ILE A 95 -10.54 7.45 4.00
C ILE A 95 -11.76 8.08 3.32
N GLY A 96 -12.82 7.30 3.08
CA GLY A 96 -14.09 7.84 2.57
C GLY A 96 -14.71 8.90 3.48
N GLU A 97 -14.66 8.71 4.80
CA GLU A 97 -15.12 9.71 5.79
C GLU A 97 -14.31 11.01 5.70
N VAL A 98 -12.98 10.92 5.48
CA VAL A 98 -12.13 12.11 5.27
C VAL A 98 -12.57 12.86 4.02
N PHE A 99 -12.72 12.18 2.88
CA PHE A 99 -13.13 12.84 1.63
C PHE A 99 -14.54 13.45 1.70
N THR A 100 -15.45 12.78 2.40
CA THR A 100 -16.81 13.30 2.64
C THR A 100 -16.76 14.62 3.41
N LYS A 101 -15.92 14.70 4.46
CA LYS A 101 -15.74 15.93 5.25
C LYS A 101 -15.06 17.05 4.47
N LEU A 102 -14.18 16.70 3.53
CA LEU A 102 -13.49 17.65 2.66
C LEU A 102 -14.38 18.16 1.51
N ASN A 103 -15.57 17.57 1.30
CA ASN A 103 -16.45 17.88 0.17
C ASN A 103 -15.71 17.82 -1.18
N ALA A 104 -14.92 16.77 -1.37
CA ALA A 104 -13.98 16.63 -2.49
C ALA A 104 -14.62 16.10 -3.80
N VAL A 105 -15.90 16.39 -4.04
CA VAL A 105 -16.61 15.92 -5.25
C VAL A 105 -15.92 16.49 -6.50
N GLY A 106 -15.74 15.66 -7.52
CA GLY A 106 -15.08 16.03 -8.78
C GLY A 106 -13.55 16.05 -8.73
N LYS A 107 -12.95 15.76 -7.57
CA LYS A 107 -11.50 15.75 -7.38
C LYS A 107 -10.87 14.44 -7.84
N LYS A 108 -9.60 14.53 -8.24
CA LYS A 108 -8.80 13.39 -8.69
C LYS A 108 -7.92 12.84 -7.57
N VAL A 109 -7.87 11.53 -7.46
CA VAL A 109 -7.10 10.82 -6.43
C VAL A 109 -6.24 9.76 -7.07
N ILE A 110 -4.96 9.77 -6.74
CA ILE A 110 -4.04 8.67 -7.08
C ILE A 110 -3.81 7.77 -5.86
N VAL A 111 -3.90 6.45 -6.08
CA VAL A 111 -3.77 5.44 -5.03
C VAL A 111 -2.71 4.40 -5.43
N PRO A 112 -1.48 4.52 -4.93
CA PRO A 112 -0.50 3.44 -5.02
C PRO A 112 -0.92 2.27 -4.12
N ARG A 113 -1.10 1.09 -4.71
CA ARG A 113 -1.62 -0.13 -4.05
C ARG A 113 -0.95 -1.41 -4.53
N SER A 114 -1.28 -2.53 -3.88
CA SER A 114 -0.87 -3.86 -4.33
C SER A 114 -1.84 -4.44 -5.35
N GLY A 115 -1.37 -5.35 -6.21
CA GLY A 115 -2.19 -6.12 -7.15
C GLY A 115 -3.29 -6.95 -6.48
N ALA A 116 -3.07 -7.38 -5.24
CA ALA A 116 -4.02 -8.22 -4.49
C ALA A 116 -5.09 -7.43 -3.70
N SER A 117 -5.09 -6.10 -3.79
CA SER A 117 -6.03 -5.27 -3.05
C SER A 117 -7.44 -5.36 -3.67
N THR A 118 -8.50 -5.33 -2.85
CA THR A 118 -9.91 -5.38 -3.32
C THR A 118 -10.38 -4.07 -3.95
N PRO A 119 -11.31 -4.06 -4.93
CA PRO A 119 -11.79 -2.83 -5.58
C PRO A 119 -12.54 -1.87 -4.64
N PHE A 120 -12.91 -2.32 -3.43
CA PHE A 120 -13.71 -1.59 -2.45
C PHE A 120 -13.35 -0.10 -2.25
N LEU A 121 -12.05 0.24 -2.09
CA LEU A 121 -11.67 1.65 -1.87
C LEU A 121 -12.00 2.50 -3.10
N LYS A 122 -11.70 2.02 -4.30
CA LYS A 122 -11.98 2.73 -5.55
C LYS A 122 -13.47 2.96 -5.70
N GLU A 123 -14.27 1.90 -5.58
CA GLU A 123 -15.73 1.98 -5.68
C GLU A 123 -16.33 2.93 -4.63
N LEU A 124 -15.80 2.93 -3.41
CA LEU A 124 -16.23 3.83 -2.35
C LEU A 124 -15.96 5.30 -2.72
N LEU A 125 -14.74 5.61 -3.19
CA LEU A 125 -14.37 6.99 -3.55
C LEU A 125 -15.09 7.47 -4.82
N GLU A 126 -15.27 6.60 -5.81
CA GLU A 126 -16.07 6.90 -7.01
C GLU A 126 -17.54 7.18 -6.66
N LYS A 127 -18.12 6.45 -5.69
CA LYS A 127 -19.47 6.74 -5.18
C LYS A 127 -19.58 8.09 -4.46
N ILE A 128 -18.49 8.58 -3.87
CA ILE A 128 -18.43 9.94 -3.29
C ILE A 128 -18.28 10.99 -4.42
N GLY A 129 -17.95 10.58 -5.65
CA GLY A 129 -17.83 11.45 -6.81
C GLY A 129 -16.38 11.85 -7.12
N LEU A 130 -15.39 11.06 -6.67
CA LEU A 130 -13.98 11.28 -7.01
C LEU A 130 -13.58 10.46 -8.24
N SER A 131 -12.61 10.97 -9.00
CA SER A 131 -11.96 10.22 -10.08
C SER A 131 -10.72 9.52 -9.53
N VAL A 132 -10.70 8.18 -9.56
CA VAL A 132 -9.67 7.38 -8.90
C VAL A 132 -8.72 6.74 -9.91
N ILE A 133 -7.43 7.06 -9.79
CA ILE A 133 -6.34 6.44 -10.53
C ILE A 133 -5.63 5.45 -9.61
N GLU A 134 -5.58 4.18 -10.00
CA GLU A 134 -4.91 3.12 -9.24
C GLU A 134 -3.58 2.75 -9.89
N LEU A 135 -2.52 2.71 -9.09
CA LEU A 135 -1.20 2.26 -9.54
C LEU A 135 -0.73 1.05 -8.73
N TYR A 136 -0.42 -0.01 -9.44
CA TYR A 136 -0.08 -1.31 -8.86
C TYR A 136 1.43 -1.45 -8.70
N LEU A 137 1.96 -1.16 -7.50
CA LEU A 137 3.41 -1.12 -7.25
C LEU A 137 4.04 -2.51 -7.09
N TYR A 138 3.28 -3.48 -6.59
CA TYR A 138 3.77 -4.83 -6.33
C TYR A 138 2.62 -5.83 -6.34
N ASP A 139 2.95 -7.08 -6.62
CA ASP A 139 2.05 -8.22 -6.52
C ASP A 139 2.32 -9.01 -5.25
N ILE A 140 1.33 -9.80 -4.84
CA ILE A 140 1.45 -10.73 -3.72
C ILE A 140 1.52 -12.13 -4.31
N CYS A 141 2.59 -12.86 -4.00
CA CYS A 141 2.80 -14.24 -4.44
C CYS A 141 2.94 -15.16 -3.22
N ALA A 142 2.75 -16.47 -3.42
CA ALA A 142 3.10 -17.47 -2.42
C ALA A 142 4.61 -17.38 -2.10
N PHE A 143 4.95 -17.56 -0.83
CA PHE A 143 6.34 -17.50 -0.38
C PHE A 143 7.16 -18.63 -1.02
N ARG A 144 8.25 -18.29 -1.72
CA ARG A 144 9.02 -19.27 -2.52
C ARG A 144 9.87 -20.21 -1.67
N ASP A 145 10.47 -19.68 -0.60
CA ASP A 145 11.35 -20.47 0.25
C ASP A 145 10.55 -21.22 1.33
N THR A 146 10.23 -22.47 1.04
CA THR A 146 9.46 -23.30 1.97
C THR A 146 10.35 -24.10 2.95
N SER A 147 11.65 -23.78 3.07
CA SER A 147 12.55 -24.51 3.97
C SER A 147 12.06 -24.55 5.42
N GLN A 148 11.54 -23.43 5.92
CA GLN A 148 10.95 -23.31 7.27
C GLN A 148 9.69 -24.16 7.47
N TRP A 149 9.02 -24.54 6.38
CA TRP A 149 7.87 -25.46 6.44
C TRP A 149 8.28 -26.90 6.74
N ASN A 150 9.55 -27.26 6.56
CA ASN A 150 10.04 -28.60 6.94
C ASN A 150 9.94 -28.82 8.44
N GLU A 151 10.39 -27.84 9.23
CA GLU A 151 10.31 -27.88 10.70
C GLU A 151 8.85 -27.93 11.15
N PHE A 152 7.99 -27.09 10.55
CA PHE A 152 6.56 -27.13 10.83
C PHE A 152 5.94 -28.51 10.57
N ARG A 153 6.20 -29.12 9.40
CA ARG A 153 5.67 -30.46 9.05
C ARG A 153 6.13 -31.53 10.03
N GLN A 154 7.36 -31.43 10.52
CA GLN A 154 7.89 -32.34 11.53
C GLN A 154 7.17 -32.15 12.88
N LEU A 155 7.04 -30.93 13.36
CA LEU A 155 6.33 -30.64 14.63
C LEU A 155 4.85 -31.01 14.54
N PHE A 156 4.22 -30.73 13.40
CA PHE A 156 2.81 -31.03 13.14
C PHE A 156 2.56 -32.54 13.13
N SER A 157 3.41 -33.34 12.46
CA SER A 157 3.28 -34.80 12.46
C SER A 157 3.52 -35.44 13.83
N GLN A 158 4.20 -34.75 14.74
CA GLN A 158 4.42 -35.16 16.12
C GLN A 158 3.35 -34.68 17.10
N ASN A 159 2.25 -34.08 16.61
CA ASN A 159 1.22 -33.42 17.43
C ASN A 159 1.79 -32.36 18.39
N LYS A 160 2.87 -31.67 18.01
CA LYS A 160 3.51 -30.60 18.80
C LYS A 160 3.04 -29.19 18.43
N VAL A 161 1.91 -29.08 17.71
CA VAL A 161 1.33 -27.81 17.27
C VAL A 161 -0.06 -27.69 17.86
N ASP A 162 -0.21 -26.83 18.87
CA ASP A 162 -1.49 -26.62 19.56
C ASP A 162 -2.40 -25.62 18.82
N GLY A 163 -1.86 -24.80 17.93
CA GLY A 163 -2.62 -23.80 17.21
C GLY A 163 -1.85 -23.09 16.09
N ILE A 164 -2.61 -22.55 15.14
CA ILE A 164 -2.09 -21.80 13.99
C ILE A 164 -2.84 -20.46 13.94
N ILE A 165 -2.08 -19.37 13.77
CA ILE A 165 -2.63 -18.01 13.71
C ILE A 165 -2.38 -17.45 12.30
N PHE A 166 -3.43 -16.94 11.68
CA PHE A 166 -3.36 -16.23 10.41
C PHE A 166 -3.65 -14.74 10.61
N THR A 167 -2.86 -13.89 9.96
CA THR A 167 -3.02 -12.43 10.04
C THR A 167 -3.81 -11.85 8.88
N SER A 168 -4.13 -12.65 7.86
CA SER A 168 -4.91 -12.23 6.70
C SER A 168 -5.55 -13.41 5.97
N ALA A 169 -6.63 -13.18 5.24
CA ALA A 169 -7.25 -14.20 4.39
C ALA A 169 -6.33 -14.67 3.25
N SER A 170 -5.44 -13.79 2.74
CA SER A 170 -4.40 -14.18 1.78
C SER A 170 -3.42 -15.19 2.37
N SER A 171 -3.08 -15.05 3.65
CA SER A 171 -2.17 -15.99 4.32
C SER A 171 -2.78 -17.38 4.54
N VAL A 172 -4.11 -17.49 4.53
CA VAL A 172 -4.84 -18.77 4.61
C VAL A 172 -4.90 -19.46 3.25
N ARG A 173 -5.04 -18.68 2.16
CA ARG A 173 -5.18 -19.21 0.79
C ARG A 173 -3.87 -19.67 0.16
N ALA A 174 -2.77 -19.01 0.52
CA ALA A 174 -1.44 -19.34 0.04
C ALA A 174 -0.91 -20.61 0.71
#